data_AF-A0A256ZY38-F1
#
_entry.id   AF-A0A256ZY38-F1
#
_cell.length_a   1.000
_cell.length_b   1.000
_cell.length_c   1.000
_cell.angle_alpha   90.00
_cell.angle_beta   90.00
_cell.angle_gamma   90.00
#
_symmetry.space_group_name_H-M   'P 1'
#
loop_
_entity.id
_entity.type
_entity.pdbx_description
1 polymer ?
#
loop_
_entity_poly.entity_id
_entity_poly.type
_entity_poly.pdbx_seq_one_letter_code
_entity_poly.pdbx_strand_id
1 'polypeptide(L)'
;MGVNVLGTLNLLEESYRQGIGRFVYASSSAVYGEQEKLPITEDASLNSINTYETSKLVGEALVNAYREEKGLSTIALRHFNVYGSGMGLYAGVIYKFIKSVKISP
;
A
#
# COMPACT_ATOMS: atom_id res chain seq x y z
N MET A 1 -0.62 8.38 10.92
CA MET A 1 -1.44 9.13 9.94
C MET A 1 -0.66 10.20 9.18
N GLY A 2 0.18 11.02 9.83
CA GLY A 2 0.91 12.12 9.16
C GLY A 2 1.66 11.72 7.88
N VAL A 3 2.47 10.66 7.92
CA VAL A 3 3.19 10.20 6.71
C VAL A 3 2.25 9.57 5.69
N ASN A 4 1.53 8.51 6.07
CA ASN A 4 0.75 7.72 5.11
C ASN A 4 -0.45 8.45 4.50
N VAL A 5 -1.09 9.37 5.23
CA VAL A 5 -2.26 10.11 4.74
C VAL A 5 -1.87 11.48 4.23
N LEU A 6 -1.31 12.35 5.10
CA LEU A 6 -0.98 13.72 4.67
C LEU A 6 0.15 13.72 3.64
N GLY A 7 1.15 12.85 3.79
CA GLY A 7 2.20 12.69 2.77
C GLY A 7 1.62 12.26 1.41
N THR A 8 0.67 11.33 1.39
CA THR A 8 -0.01 10.92 0.15
C THR A 8 -0.81 12.06 -0.46
N LEU A 9 -1.56 12.81 0.35
CA LEU A 9 -2.32 13.98 -0.11
C LEU A 9 -1.40 15.05 -0.72
N ASN A 10 -0.29 15.35 -0.06
CA ASN A 10 0.69 16.33 -0.54
C ASN A 10 1.28 15.92 -1.89
N LEU A 11 1.64 14.64 -2.04
CA LEU A 11 2.19 14.13 -3.30
C LEU A 11 1.15 14.10 -4.42
N LEU A 12 -0.11 13.77 -4.12
CA LEU A 12 -1.22 13.83 -5.10
C LEU A 12 -1.46 15.25 -5.58
N GLU A 13 -1.54 16.20 -4.65
CA GLU A 13 -1.75 17.62 -4.98
C GLU A 13 -0.61 18.17 -5.84
N GLU A 14 0.63 17.88 -5.48
CA GLU A 14 1.78 18.34 -6.26
C GLU A 14 1.86 17.65 -7.62
N SER A 15 1.56 16.35 -7.70
CA SER A 15 1.51 15.61 -8.98
C SER A 15 0.46 16.20 -9.92
N TYR A 16 -0.70 16.59 -9.40
CA TYR A 16 -1.73 17.27 -10.17
C TYR A 16 -1.25 18.65 -10.65
N ARG A 17 -0.69 19.48 -9.77
CA ARG A 17 -0.20 20.83 -10.11
C ARG A 17 0.90 20.82 -11.18
N GLN A 18 1.77 19.82 -11.13
CA GLN A 18 2.86 19.66 -12.10
C GLN A 18 2.43 18.96 -13.39
N GLY A 19 1.15 18.58 -13.53
CA GLY A 19 0.65 17.91 -14.73
C GLY A 19 1.25 16.51 -14.95
N ILE A 20 1.55 15.78 -13.87
CA ILE A 20 2.08 14.41 -13.96
C ILE A 20 1.05 13.49 -14.61
N GLY A 21 1.48 12.71 -15.61
CA GLY A 21 0.59 11.87 -16.40
C GLY A 21 0.00 10.67 -15.65
N ARG A 22 0.67 10.16 -14.60
CA ARG A 22 0.16 9.04 -13.77
C ARG A 22 0.74 9.03 -12.36
N PHE A 23 -0.13 8.78 -11.37
CA PHE A 23 0.25 8.52 -9.98
C PHE A 23 0.02 7.05 -9.60
N VAL A 24 1.07 6.38 -9.09
CA VAL A 24 0.99 4.98 -8.65
C VAL A 24 1.11 4.94 -7.13
N TYR A 25 0.07 4.44 -6.47
CA TYR A 25 0.01 4.33 -5.01
C TYR A 25 0.29 2.91 -4.53
N ALA A 26 1.22 2.77 -3.60
CA ALA A 26 1.49 1.52 -2.92
C ALA A 26 0.54 1.33 -1.73
N SER A 27 -0.56 0.61 -1.96
CA SER A 27 -1.45 0.13 -0.92
C SER A 27 -0.91 -1.21 -0.33
N SER A 28 -1.75 -1.94 0.39
CA SER A 28 -1.37 -3.18 1.07
C SER A 28 -2.52 -4.16 1.06
N SER A 29 -2.25 -5.45 0.93
CA SER A 29 -3.25 -6.51 1.09
C SER A 29 -3.90 -6.51 2.48
N ALA A 30 -3.28 -5.89 3.48
CA ALA A 30 -3.82 -5.80 4.83
C ALA A 30 -5.17 -5.05 4.89
N VAL A 31 -5.49 -4.24 3.87
CA VAL A 31 -6.78 -3.52 3.81
C VAL A 31 -7.99 -4.44 3.68
N TYR A 32 -7.81 -5.68 3.22
CA TYR A 32 -8.88 -6.66 3.18
C TYR A 32 -9.26 -7.18 4.57
N GLY A 33 -8.36 -7.08 5.57
CA GLY A 33 -8.56 -7.72 6.86
C GLY A 33 -8.72 -9.23 6.75
N GLU A 34 -9.45 -9.82 7.69
CA GLU A 34 -9.84 -11.23 7.62
C GLU A 34 -10.94 -11.44 6.56
N GLN A 35 -10.75 -12.44 5.71
CA GLN A 35 -11.65 -12.80 4.62
C GLN A 35 -12.00 -14.28 4.71
N GLU A 36 -13.30 -14.61 4.58
CA GLU A 36 -13.77 -16.00 4.62
C GLU A 36 -13.54 -16.76 3.31
N LYS A 37 -13.47 -16.02 2.19
CA LYS A 37 -13.34 -16.60 0.85
C LYS A 37 -11.96 -16.35 0.27
N LEU A 38 -11.37 -17.41 -0.25
CA LEU A 38 -10.11 -17.38 -1.01
C LEU A 38 -10.33 -17.93 -2.43
N PRO A 39 -9.59 -17.46 -3.45
CA PRO A 39 -8.65 -16.34 -3.40
C PRO A 39 -9.35 -14.99 -3.17
N ILE A 40 -8.62 -14.02 -2.60
CA ILE A 40 -9.12 -12.66 -2.41
C ILE A 40 -9.07 -11.93 -3.76
N THR A 41 -10.21 -11.39 -4.19
CA THR A 41 -10.32 -10.53 -5.38
C THR A 41 -10.32 -9.06 -4.97
N GLU A 42 -10.08 -8.16 -5.93
CA GLU A 42 -10.05 -6.71 -5.69
C GLU A 42 -11.39 -6.15 -5.16
N ASP A 43 -12.49 -6.81 -5.51
CA ASP A 43 -13.86 -6.49 -5.07
C ASP A 43 -14.20 -7.03 -3.67
N ALA A 44 -13.29 -7.74 -3.01
CA ALA A 44 -13.50 -8.23 -1.65
C ALA A 44 -13.72 -7.06 -0.67
N SER A 45 -14.45 -7.33 0.41
CA SER A 45 -14.74 -6.33 1.43
C SER A 45 -13.46 -5.81 2.08
N LEU A 46 -13.48 -4.54 2.45
CA LEU A 46 -12.34 -3.87 3.08
C LEU A 46 -12.61 -3.74 4.57
N ASN A 47 -11.88 -4.51 5.39
CA ASN A 47 -12.09 -4.60 6.82
C ASN A 47 -10.82 -4.20 7.58
N SER A 48 -10.51 -2.91 7.65
CA SER A 48 -9.36 -2.43 8.42
C SER A 48 -9.62 -2.51 9.92
N ILE A 49 -8.71 -3.13 10.67
CA ILE A 49 -8.76 -3.30 12.12
C ILE A 49 -7.68 -2.49 12.85
N ASN A 50 -6.73 -1.89 12.14
CA ASN A 50 -5.67 -1.06 12.74
C ASN A 50 -5.32 0.20 11.95
N THR A 51 -4.57 1.10 12.60
CA THR A 51 -4.18 2.41 12.08
C THR A 51 -3.38 2.34 10.77
N TYR A 52 -2.57 1.29 10.55
CA TYR A 52 -1.80 1.14 9.31
C TYR A 52 -2.73 0.83 8.15
N GLU A 53 -3.61 -0.17 8.30
CA GLU A 53 -4.60 -0.55 7.29
C GLU A 53 -5.54 0.60 6.96
N THR A 54 -6.10 1.26 7.98
CA THR A 54 -6.96 2.44 7.78
C THR A 54 -6.21 3.54 7.04
N SER A 55 -4.92 3.76 7.32
CA SER A 55 -4.14 4.76 6.60
C SER A 55 -3.95 4.44 5.11
N LYS A 56 -3.89 3.15 4.74
CA LYS A 56 -3.83 2.71 3.34
C LYS A 56 -5.17 2.87 2.64
N LEU A 57 -6.28 2.54 3.31
CA LEU A 57 -7.63 2.78 2.79
C LEU A 57 -7.93 4.26 2.55
N VAL A 58 -7.56 5.13 3.49
CA VAL A 58 -7.68 6.58 3.29
C VAL A 58 -6.84 7.02 2.10
N GLY A 59 -5.64 6.47 1.92
CA GLY A 59 -4.81 6.69 0.75
C GLY A 59 -5.50 6.28 -0.56
N GLU A 60 -6.10 5.09 -0.62
CA GLU A 60 -6.87 4.62 -1.79
C GLU A 60 -8.05 5.56 -2.11
N ALA A 61 -8.77 6.02 -1.09
CA ALA A 61 -9.87 6.96 -1.27
C ALA A 61 -9.40 8.31 -1.84
N LEU A 62 -8.28 8.86 -1.35
CA LEU A 62 -7.70 10.08 -1.90
C LEU A 62 -7.24 9.91 -3.35
N VAL A 63 -6.58 8.79 -3.65
CA VAL A 63 -6.09 8.46 -5.00
C VAL A 63 -7.26 8.31 -5.98
N ASN A 64 -8.37 7.73 -5.54
CA ASN A 64 -9.62 7.66 -6.31
C ASN A 64 -10.21 9.05 -6.53
N ALA A 65 -10.37 9.85 -5.46
CA ALA A 65 -10.94 11.19 -5.55
C ALA A 65 -10.17 12.09 -6.54
N TYR A 66 -8.84 12.05 -6.53
CA TYR A 66 -8.02 12.81 -7.48
C TYR A 66 -8.21 12.38 -8.94
N ARG A 67 -8.50 11.11 -9.18
CA ARG A 67 -8.85 10.64 -10.53
C ARG A 67 -10.21 11.15 -10.95
N GLU A 68 -11.23 10.97 -10.10
CA GLU A 68 -12.61 11.32 -10.44
C GLU A 68 -12.83 12.84 -10.52
N GLU A 69 -12.24 13.61 -9.59
CA GLU A 69 -12.48 15.06 -9.49
C GLU A 69 -11.50 15.90 -10.33
N LYS A 70 -10.25 15.45 -10.47
CA LYS A 70 -9.17 16.23 -11.08
C LYS A 70 -8.60 15.60 -12.36
N GLY A 71 -9.09 14.42 -12.76
CA GLY A 71 -8.65 13.74 -13.99
C GLY A 71 -7.22 13.19 -13.93
N LEU A 72 -6.58 13.16 -12.77
CA LEU A 72 -5.23 12.59 -12.61
C LEU A 72 -5.30 11.07 -12.83
N SER A 73 -4.56 10.51 -13.79
CA SER A 73 -4.52 9.05 -13.97
C SER A 73 -3.91 8.41 -12.72
N THR A 74 -4.66 7.57 -12.02
CA THR A 74 -4.18 6.92 -10.80
C THR A 74 -4.38 5.43 -10.79
N ILE A 75 -3.53 4.71 -10.05
CA ILE A 75 -3.68 3.29 -9.75
C ILE A 75 -3.20 3.00 -8.33
N ALA A 76 -3.92 2.14 -7.61
CA ALA A 76 -3.52 1.64 -6.29
C ALA A 76 -3.15 0.16 -6.39
N LEU A 77 -1.97 -0.20 -5.88
CA LEU A 77 -1.45 -1.57 -5.89
C LEU A 77 -1.49 -2.13 -4.46
N ARG A 78 -2.32 -3.15 -4.23
CA ARG A 78 -2.41 -3.83 -2.92
C ARG A 78 -1.34 -4.92 -2.84
N HIS A 79 -0.16 -4.57 -2.36
CA HIS A 79 0.98 -5.50 -2.25
C HIS A 79 0.73 -6.62 -1.23
N PHE A 80 1.07 -7.85 -1.62
CA PHE A 80 1.05 -9.05 -0.78
C PHE A 80 2.49 -9.47 -0.43
N ASN A 81 2.88 -9.34 0.83
CA ASN A 81 4.12 -9.91 1.40
C ASN A 81 5.39 -9.77 0.52
N VAL A 82 5.64 -8.57 -0.01
CA VAL A 82 6.79 -8.29 -0.88
C VAL A 82 8.10 -8.64 -0.17
N TYR A 83 9.01 -9.32 -0.87
CA TYR A 83 10.34 -9.65 -0.37
C TYR A 83 11.42 -9.51 -1.46
N GLY A 84 12.67 -9.31 -1.07
CA GLY A 84 13.80 -9.24 -2.01
C GLY A 84 15.03 -8.52 -1.47
N SER A 85 16.04 -8.37 -2.34
CA SER A 85 17.24 -7.58 -2.06
C SER A 85 16.88 -6.12 -1.78
N GLY A 86 17.52 -5.50 -0.78
CA GLY A 86 17.29 -4.10 -0.42
C GLY A 86 16.26 -3.87 0.69
N MET A 87 15.62 -4.92 1.22
CA MET A 87 14.78 -4.78 2.42
C MET A 87 15.61 -4.40 3.66
N GLY A 88 15.18 -3.35 4.36
CA GLY A 88 15.83 -2.79 5.56
C GLY A 88 15.38 -3.40 6.90
N LEU A 89 15.66 -2.70 8.00
CA LEU A 89 15.51 -3.15 9.40
C LEU A 89 14.10 -3.64 9.82
N TYR A 90 13.03 -3.20 9.16
CA TYR A 90 11.67 -3.73 9.34
C TYR A 90 11.40 -4.93 8.42
N ALA A 91 12.39 -5.79 8.29
CA ALA A 91 12.37 -6.84 7.30
C ALA A 91 11.25 -7.84 7.56
N GLY A 92 10.56 -8.25 6.48
CA GLY A 92 9.52 -9.26 6.53
C GLY A 92 10.04 -10.61 7.02
N VAL A 93 9.13 -11.54 7.30
CA VAL A 93 9.46 -12.86 7.87
C VAL A 93 10.51 -13.61 7.06
N ILE A 94 10.47 -13.51 5.72
CA ILE A 94 11.44 -14.17 4.83
C ILE A 94 12.88 -13.70 5.11
N TYR A 95 13.11 -12.39 5.24
CA TYR A 95 14.43 -11.87 5.55
C TYR A 95 14.91 -12.31 6.93
N LYS A 96 14.00 -12.29 7.93
CA LYS A 96 14.33 -12.75 9.28
C LYS A 96 14.75 -14.21 9.28
N PHE A 97 14.03 -15.07 8.55
CA PHE A 97 14.39 -16.48 8.40
C PHE A 97 15.74 -16.66 7.71
N ILE A 98 15.99 -15.98 6.59
CA ILE A 98 17.28 -16.04 5.89
C ILE A 98 18.44 -15.68 6.83
N LYS A 99 18.28 -14.67 7.70
CA LYS A 99 19.30 -14.31 8.70
C LYS A 99 19.41 -15.27 9.87
N SER A 100 18.30 -15.91 10.26
CA SER A 100 18.27 -16.82 11.42
C SER A 100 18.74 -18.23 11.09
N VAL A 101 18.70 -18.65 9.83
CA VAL A 101 19.29 -19.93 9.41
C VAL A 101 20.80 -19.86 9.60
N LYS A 102 21.30 -20.52 10.65
CA LYS A 102 22.72 -20.85 10.77
C LYS A 102 23.01 -21.89 9.70
N ILE A 103 23.66 -21.47 8.63
CA ILE A 103 24.28 -22.40 7.71
C ILE A 103 25.48 -22.97 8.48
N SER A 104 25.30 -24.13 9.11
CA SER A 104 26.43 -24.91 9.61
C SER A 104 27.29 -25.31 8.40
N PRO A 105 28.61 -25.11 8.44
CA PRO A 105 29.51 -25.56 7.39
C PRO A 105 29.51 -27.09 7.25
#